data_AF-A0A3R8JN05-F1
#
_entry.id   AF-A0A3R8JN05-F1
#
_cell.length_a   1.000
_cell.length_b   1.000
_cell.length_c   1.000
_cell.angle_alpha   90.00
_cell.angle_beta   90.00
_cell.angle_gamma   90.00
#
_symmetry.space_group_name_H-M   'P 1'
#
loop_
_entity.id
_entity.type
_entity.pdbx_description
1 polymer ?
#
loop_
_entity_poly.entity_id
_entity_poly.type
_entity_poly.pdbx_seq_one_letter_code
_entity_poly.pdbx_strand_id
1 'polypeptide(L)'
;MILYLSVSTDLEDLVIDYIEVKLATGATVSLNWDESDIERLDGGFRARYKGVYFNEEYANGKIGSLRKMQIDRIGIYAESGSYSDIVITEMIFEDAGEQYDMEYLLPYATGMGRCEMP
;
A
#
# COMPACT_ATOMS: atom_id res chain seq x y z
N MET A 1 -6.57 -9.01 -9.42
CA MET A 1 -5.47 -8.07 -9.13
C MET A 1 -4.67 -8.51 -7.91
N ILE A 2 -3.35 -8.40 -8.03
CA ILE A 2 -2.36 -8.57 -6.97
C ILE A 2 -1.60 -7.24 -6.83
N LEU A 3 -1.35 -6.82 -5.59
CA LEU A 3 -0.48 -5.69 -5.27
C LEU A 3 0.82 -6.22 -4.65
N TYR A 4 1.95 -5.88 -5.25
CA TYR A 4 3.28 -6.09 -4.70
C TYR A 4 3.77 -4.78 -4.09
N LEU A 5 4.27 -4.84 -2.86
CA LEU A 5 4.72 -3.68 -2.11
C LEU A 5 6.08 -3.98 -1.48
N SER A 6 7.06 -3.10 -1.67
CA SER A 6 8.31 -3.10 -0.90
C SER A 6 8.30 -1.89 0.05
N VAL A 7 8.57 -2.14 1.31
CA VAL A 7 8.54 -1.14 2.38
C VAL A 7 9.85 -1.19 3.14
N SER A 8 10.47 -0.03 3.37
CA SER A 8 11.57 0.16 4.29
C SER A 8 11.07 0.82 5.58
N THR A 9 11.42 0.21 6.71
CA THR A 9 11.06 0.67 8.05
C THR A 9 11.92 -0.03 9.09
N ASP A 10 12.10 0.58 10.25
CA ASP A 10 12.74 -0.04 11.42
C ASP A 10 11.74 -0.83 12.29
N LEU A 11 10.46 -0.85 11.93
CA LEU A 11 9.41 -1.59 12.65
C LEU A 11 9.28 -3.02 12.13
N GLU A 12 9.79 -3.98 12.90
CA GLU A 12 9.79 -5.41 12.54
C GLU A 12 8.38 -6.01 12.43
N ASP A 13 7.43 -5.47 13.20
CA ASP A 13 6.05 -5.97 13.33
C ASP A 13 5.02 -5.14 12.54
N LEU A 14 5.46 -4.17 11.73
CA LEU A 14 4.57 -3.32 10.94
C LEU A 14 3.75 -4.13 9.92
N VAL A 15 2.46 -3.87 9.86
CA VAL A 15 1.54 -4.42 8.86
C VAL A 15 0.80 -3.25 8.20
N ILE A 16 0.59 -3.33 6.88
CA ILE A 16 -0.31 -2.41 6.18
C ILE A 16 -1.74 -2.94 6.32
N ASP A 17 -2.68 -2.08 6.68
CA ASP A 17 -4.10 -2.41 6.84
C ASP A 17 -4.88 -2.01 5.58
N TYR A 18 -4.64 -0.81 5.07
CA TYR A 18 -5.21 -0.33 3.81
C TYR A 18 -4.33 0.74 3.18
N ILE A 19 -4.57 1.05 1.91
CA ILE A 19 -3.93 2.17 1.21
C ILE A 19 -5.02 3.00 0.54
N GLU A 20 -5.11 4.28 0.85
CA GLU A 20 -5.97 5.20 0.11
C GLU A 20 -5.17 5.82 -1.04
N VAL A 21 -5.75 5.76 -2.23
CA VAL A 21 -5.17 6.36 -3.43
C VAL A 21 -6.15 7.32 -4.08
N LYS A 22 -5.62 8.44 -4.55
CA LYS A 22 -6.37 9.41 -5.34
C LYS A 22 -6.19 9.09 -6.82
N LEU A 23 -7.27 8.71 -7.49
CA LEU A 23 -7.27 8.42 -8.92
C LEU A 23 -7.11 9.70 -9.76
N ALA A 24 -6.75 9.54 -11.04
CA ALA A 24 -6.66 10.67 -11.98
C ALA A 24 -7.99 11.42 -12.17
N THR A 25 -9.12 10.78 -11.87
CA THR A 25 -10.46 11.40 -11.85
C THR A 25 -10.66 12.36 -10.68
N GLY A 26 -9.77 12.33 -9.69
CA GLY A 26 -9.87 13.06 -8.42
C GLY A 26 -10.59 12.29 -7.30
N ALA A 27 -11.18 11.14 -7.61
CA ALA A 27 -11.81 10.28 -6.60
C ALA A 27 -10.74 9.58 -5.74
N THR A 28 -10.95 9.54 -4.43
CA THR A 28 -10.18 8.69 -3.51
C THR A 28 -10.82 7.32 -3.42
N VAL A 29 -10.00 6.27 -3.52
CA VAL A 29 -10.42 4.88 -3.32
C VAL A 29 -9.55 4.23 -2.27
N SER A 30 -10.17 3.43 -1.40
CA SER A 30 -9.47 2.60 -0.42
C SER A 30 -9.16 1.23 -1.02
N LEU A 31 -7.89 0.85 -0.92
CA LEU A 31 -7.35 -0.44 -1.32
C LEU A 31 -7.25 -1.34 -0.10
N ASN A 32 -7.93 -2.48 -0.14
CA ASN A 32 -7.78 -3.58 0.81
C ASN A 32 -7.69 -4.91 0.04
N TRP A 33 -7.52 -6.03 0.74
CA TRP A 33 -7.22 -7.33 0.12
C TRP A 33 -7.69 -8.51 0.98
N ASP A 34 -7.86 -9.66 0.34
CA ASP A 34 -8.27 -10.90 1.00
C ASP A 34 -7.10 -11.55 1.76
N GLU A 35 -5.90 -11.55 1.17
CA GLU A 35 -4.74 -12.27 1.70
C GLU A 35 -3.47 -11.43 1.62
N SER A 36 -2.59 -11.62 2.60
CA SER A 36 -1.25 -11.03 2.65
C SER A 36 -0.19 -12.12 2.77
N ASP A 37 0.73 -12.18 1.81
CA ASP A 37 1.98 -12.91 1.98
C ASP A 37 3.08 -11.89 2.27
N ILE A 38 3.71 -11.97 3.45
CA ILE A 38 4.73 -10.99 3.90
C ILE A 38 6.07 -11.70 4.10
N GLU A 39 7.10 -11.21 3.42
CA GLU A 39 8.50 -11.57 3.62
C GLU A 39 9.18 -10.46 4.43
N ARG A 40 9.59 -10.76 5.67
CA ARG A 40 10.32 -9.82 6.54
C ARG A 40 11.79 -9.78 6.14
N LEU A 41 12.36 -8.57 6.08
CA LEU A 41 13.74 -8.30 5.70
C LEU A 41 14.41 -7.45 6.78
N ASP A 42 15.75 -7.41 6.76
CA ASP A 42 16.49 -6.46 7.57
C ASP A 42 16.20 -5.03 7.07
N GLY A 43 15.59 -4.20 7.91
CA GLY A 43 15.18 -2.83 7.56
C GLY A 43 13.88 -2.69 6.74
N GLY A 44 13.01 -3.72 6.74
CA GLY A 44 11.70 -3.60 6.10
C GLY A 44 10.99 -4.93 5.79
N PHE A 45 10.14 -4.91 4.76
CA PHE A 45 9.48 -6.11 4.26
C PHE A 45 9.05 -5.98 2.80
N ARG A 46 8.77 -7.13 2.19
CA ARG A 46 8.06 -7.25 0.92
C ARG A 46 6.73 -7.92 1.17
N ALA A 47 5.68 -7.42 0.51
CA ALA A 47 4.35 -7.98 0.63
C ALA A 47 3.74 -8.24 -0.73
N ARG A 48 3.00 -9.35 -0.81
CA ARG A 48 2.09 -9.67 -1.91
C ARG A 48 0.67 -9.73 -1.37
N TYR A 49 -0.14 -8.76 -1.76
CA TYR A 49 -1.54 -8.64 -1.38
C TYR A 49 -2.44 -9.17 -2.51
N LYS A 50 -3.23 -10.20 -2.23
CA LYS A 50 -4.08 -10.88 -3.23
C LYS A 50 -5.56 -10.54 -3.03
N GLY A 51 -6.30 -10.56 -4.13
CA GLY A 51 -7.74 -10.25 -4.08
C GLY A 51 -7.96 -8.79 -3.71
N VAL A 52 -7.25 -7.88 -4.37
CA VAL A 52 -7.36 -6.44 -4.09
C VAL A 52 -8.77 -5.94 -4.40
N TYR A 53 -9.33 -5.09 -3.53
CA TYR A 53 -10.59 -4.37 -3.74
C TYR A 53 -10.34 -2.87 -3.84
N PHE A 54 -11.21 -2.18 -4.57
CA PHE A 54 -11.37 -0.72 -4.53
C PHE A 54 -12.72 -0.44 -3.90
N ASN A 55 -12.74 0.19 -2.72
CA ASN A 55 -13.98 0.50 -1.98
C ASN A 55 -14.90 -0.74 -1.84
N GLU A 56 -14.36 -1.84 -1.31
CA GLU A 56 -15.10 -3.11 -1.07
C GLU A 56 -15.54 -3.87 -2.33
N GLU A 57 -15.20 -3.40 -3.53
CA GLU A 57 -15.43 -4.14 -4.78
C GLU A 57 -14.12 -4.68 -5.37
N TYR A 58 -14.11 -5.95 -5.80
CA TYR A 58 -12.94 -6.55 -6.45
C TYR A 58 -12.37 -5.66 -7.56
N ALA A 59 -11.05 -5.47 -7.53
CA ALA A 59 -10.33 -4.58 -8.43
C ALA A 59 -9.96 -5.25 -9.77
N ASN A 60 -10.31 -6.52 -9.97
CA ASN A 60 -10.06 -7.24 -11.22
C ASN A 60 -10.66 -6.48 -12.43
N GLY A 61 -9.86 -6.29 -13.46
CA GLY A 61 -10.18 -5.50 -14.65
C GLY A 61 -10.04 -3.98 -14.47
N LYS A 62 -9.67 -3.48 -13.27
CA LYS A 62 -9.62 -2.05 -12.97
C LYS A 62 -8.19 -1.46 -13.02
N ILE A 63 -7.15 -2.21 -13.42
CA ILE A 63 -5.75 -1.73 -13.42
C ILE A 63 -5.56 -0.41 -14.21
N GLY A 64 -6.32 -0.22 -15.29
CA GLY A 64 -6.30 0.99 -16.10
C GLY A 64 -6.71 2.27 -15.35
N SER A 65 -7.52 2.17 -14.28
CA SER A 65 -7.97 3.33 -13.50
C SER A 65 -6.87 3.86 -12.56
N LEU A 66 -5.87 3.04 -12.24
CA LEU A 66 -4.73 3.41 -11.41
C LEU A 66 -3.71 4.30 -12.13
N ARG A 67 -3.83 4.48 -13.45
CA ARG A 67 -2.91 5.33 -14.20
C ARG A 67 -2.92 6.76 -13.67
N LYS A 68 -1.74 7.25 -13.27
CA LYS A 68 -1.53 8.58 -12.66
C LYS A 68 -2.24 8.76 -11.31
N MET A 69 -2.57 7.67 -10.63
CA MET A 69 -3.05 7.76 -9.24
C MET A 69 -1.93 8.30 -8.33
N GLN A 70 -2.28 8.76 -7.14
CA GLN A 70 -1.34 9.19 -6.11
C GLN A 70 -1.68 8.48 -4.81
N ILE A 71 -0.67 8.20 -3.98
CA ILE A 71 -0.91 7.74 -2.61
C ILE A 71 -1.42 8.94 -1.80
N ASP A 72 -2.59 8.78 -1.19
CA ASP A 72 -3.22 9.80 -0.35
C ASP A 72 -2.92 9.50 1.13
N ARG A 73 -3.10 8.24 1.53
CA ARG A 73 -2.87 7.77 2.90
C ARG A 73 -2.55 6.28 2.93
N ILE A 74 -1.86 5.86 3.99
CA ILE A 74 -1.64 4.45 4.30
C ILE A 74 -2.13 4.19 5.72
N GLY A 75 -3.02 3.22 5.87
CA GLY A 75 -3.40 2.63 7.15
C GLY A 75 -2.39 1.57 7.55
N ILE A 76 -1.86 1.67 8.76
CA ILE A 76 -0.78 0.83 9.26
C ILE A 76 -1.04 0.42 10.71
N TYR A 77 -0.55 -0.75 11.07
CA TYR A 77 -0.62 -1.30 12.42
C TYR A 77 0.75 -1.86 12.83
N ALA A 78 1.18 -1.55 14.05
CA ALA A 78 2.35 -2.15 14.69
C ALA A 78 2.04 -2.34 16.18
N GLU A 79 2.28 -3.54 16.71
CA GLU A 79 2.02 -3.86 18.13
C GLU A 79 3.02 -3.16 19.05
N SER A 80 4.26 -2.98 18.58
CA SER A 80 5.36 -2.35 19.30
C SER A 80 5.09 -0.89 19.68
N GLY A 81 4.05 -0.26 19.10
CA GLY A 81 3.64 1.11 19.38
C GLY A 81 4.73 2.15 19.13
N SER A 82 5.78 1.76 18.39
CA SER A 82 6.98 2.56 18.16
C SER A 82 6.83 3.44 16.93
N TYR A 83 7.48 4.60 16.97
CA TYR A 83 7.42 5.59 15.90
C TYR A 83 8.59 5.37 14.95
N SER A 84 8.27 5.09 13.69
CA SER A 84 9.27 5.08 12.63
C SER A 84 8.70 5.69 11.36
N ASP A 85 9.60 6.23 10.56
CA ASP A 85 9.29 6.55 9.17
C ASP A 85 9.07 5.24 8.41
N ILE A 86 8.11 5.29 7.49
CA ILE A 86 7.77 4.18 6.60
C ILE A 86 7.93 4.70 5.19
N VAL A 87 8.76 4.00 4.43
CA VAL A 87 9.08 4.37 3.06
C VAL A 87 8.63 3.25 2.14
N ILE A 88 7.61 3.48 1.33
CA ILE A 88 7.31 2.59 0.21
C ILE A 88 8.37 2.85 -0.85
N THR A 89 9.11 1.81 -1.20
CA THR A 89 10.17 1.85 -2.22
C THR A 89 9.72 1.23 -3.54
N GLU A 90 8.70 0.36 -3.51
CA GLU A 90 8.13 -0.27 -4.69
C GLU A 90 6.62 -0.48 -4.50
N MET A 91 5.84 -0.21 -5.53
CA MET A 91 4.39 -0.43 -5.54
C MET A 91 3.96 -0.82 -6.95
N ILE A 92 3.66 -2.11 -7.12
CA ILE A 92 3.38 -2.71 -8.43
C ILE A 92 2.03 -3.41 -8.37
N PHE A 93 1.18 -3.12 -9.35
CA PHE A 93 -0.09 -3.82 -9.54
C PHE A 93 0.03 -4.80 -10.70
N GLU A 94 -0.47 -6.01 -10.51
CA GLU A 94 -0.59 -7.02 -11.57
C GLU A 94 -2.05 -7.46 -11.69
N ASP A 95 -2.56 -7.50 -12.91
CA ASP A 95 -3.92 -7.93 -13.19
C ASP A 95 -4.03 -8.55 -14.57
N ALA A 96 -4.46 -9.82 -14.64
CA ALA A 96 -4.64 -10.57 -15.89
C ALA A 96 -3.43 -10.53 -16.86
N GLY A 97 -2.20 -10.47 -16.33
CA GLY A 97 -0.97 -10.41 -17.11
C GLY A 97 -0.53 -9.00 -17.51
N GLU A 98 -1.32 -7.97 -17.20
CA GLU A 98 -0.88 -6.57 -17.27
C GLU A 98 -0.24 -6.15 -15.94
N GLN A 99 0.76 -5.28 -16.02
CA GLN A 99 1.47 -4.75 -14.87
C GLN A 99 1.48 -3.22 -14.92
N TYR A 100 1.30 -2.58 -13.77
CA TYR A 100 1.42 -1.14 -13.58
C TYR A 100 2.35 -0.84 -12.42
N ASP A 101 3.47 -0.17 -12.71
CA ASP A 101 4.44 0.30 -11.74
C ASP A 101 4.23 1.79 -11.46
N MET A 102 4.38 2.14 -10.18
CA MET A 102 4.28 3.49 -9.63
C MET A 102 5.63 4.24 -9.59
N GLU A 103 6.58 3.92 -10.48
CA GLU A 103 7.95 4.50 -10.49
C GLU A 103 8.03 6.02 -10.31
N TYR A 104 7.06 6.80 -10.81
CA TYR A 104 7.08 8.27 -10.74
C TYR A 104 6.69 8.86 -9.37
N LEU A 105 6.23 8.04 -8.44
CA LEU A 105 5.67 8.47 -7.14
C LEU A 105 6.39 7.87 -5.94
N LEU A 106 7.49 7.14 -6.21
CA LEU A 106 8.28 6.46 -5.20
C LEU A 106 9.71 7.04 -5.16
N PRO A 107 10.34 7.08 -3.98
CA PRO A 107 9.83 6.58 -2.70
C PRO A 107 8.74 7.48 -2.10
N TYR A 108 7.73 6.86 -1.49
CA TYR A 108 6.71 7.56 -0.69
C TYR A 108 7.02 7.38 0.79
N ALA A 109 7.26 8.48 1.50
CA ALA A 109 7.54 8.46 2.93
C ALA A 109 6.34 9.00 3.71
N THR A 110 5.94 8.27 4.76
CA THR A 110 4.96 8.74 5.75
C THR A 110 5.45 8.41 7.15
N GLY A 111 5.24 9.33 8.09
CA GLY A 111 5.50 9.09 9.51
C GLY A 111 4.25 8.61 10.23
N MET A 112 4.39 7.73 11.23
CA MET A 112 3.35 7.52 12.24
C MET A 112 3.27 8.77 13.12
N GLY A 113 2.42 9.74 12.79
CA GLY A 113 2.02 10.79 13.73
C GLY A 113 1.11 10.22 14.82
N ARG A 114 1.21 10.69 16.07
CA ARG A 114 0.28 10.33 17.14
C ARG A 114 -1.17 10.45 16.63
N CYS A 115 -1.97 9.38 16.77
CA CYS A 115 -3.40 9.55 16.94
C CYS A 115 -3.59 10.31 18.26
N GLU A 116 -3.76 11.63 18.20
CA GLU A 116 -4.39 12.36 19.29
C GLU A 116 -5.84 11.88 19.35
N MET A 117 -6.11 10.88 20.20
CA MET A 117 -7.49 10.57 20.57
C MET A 117 -8.04 11.81 21.31
N PRO A 118 -9.18 12.38 20.87
CA PRO A 118 -9.79 13.52 21.53
C PRO A 118 -10.29 13.20 22.94
#